data_AF-A0A959CNL6-F1
#
_entry.id   AF-A0A959CNL6-F1
#
_cell.length_a   1.000
_cell.length_b   1.000
_cell.length_c   1.000
_cell.angle_alpha   90.00
_cell.angle_beta   90.00
_cell.angle_gamma   90.00
#
_symmetry.space_group_name_H-M   'P 1'
#
loop_
_entity.id
_entity.type
_entity.pdbx_description
1 polymer ?
#
loop_
_entity_poly.entity_id
_entity_poly.type
_entity_poly.pdbx_seq_one_letter_code
_entity_poly.pdbx_strand_id
1 'polypeptide(L)' 'MQFSVQIPPIFVDDSNLSLIQRGSQQFPFRRLPDGVDNITTPPRTILIGGGSYPGAMTIDTPCLIKHWRGGAAIIGN' A
#
# COMPACT_ATOMS: atom_id res chain seq x y z
N MET A 1 -15.61 21.85 -16.21
CA MET A 1 -14.49 21.83 -15.23
C MET A 1 -14.49 20.47 -14.57
N GLN A 2 -13.47 19.66 -14.79
CA GLN A 2 -13.36 18.34 -14.16
C GLN A 2 -12.63 18.50 -12.82
N PHE A 3 -13.35 18.32 -11.72
CA PHE A 3 -12.74 18.24 -10.40
C PHE A 3 -12.16 16.83 -10.25
N SER A 4 -10.84 16.69 -10.35
CA SER A 4 -10.16 15.45 -9.97
C SER A 4 -10.08 15.40 -8.44
N VAL A 5 -10.98 14.64 -7.81
CA VAL A 5 -10.86 14.33 -6.38
C VAL A 5 -9.64 13.44 -6.21
N GLN A 6 -8.57 13.98 -5.63
CA GLN A 6 -7.39 13.19 -5.31
C GLN A 6 -7.68 12.33 -4.09
N ILE A 7 -8.04 11.08 -4.32
CA ILE A 7 -8.31 10.14 -3.23
C ILE A 7 -6.93 9.76 -2.60
N PRO A 8 -6.69 9.91 -1.29
CA PRO A 8 -5.35 9.76 -0.68
C PRO A 8 -4.69 8.38 -0.90
N PRO A 9 -3.39 8.21 -1.12
CA PRO A 9 -2.82 6.86 -1.29
C PRO A 9 -2.95 6.00 -0.01
N ILE A 10 -2.91 4.68 -0.18
CA ILE A 10 -2.73 3.70 0.91
C ILE A 10 -1.23 3.46 1.07
N PHE A 11 -0.72 3.52 2.30
CA PHE A 11 0.69 3.30 2.58
C PHE A 11 0.93 1.90 3.14
N VAL A 12 1.99 1.26 2.65
CA VAL A 12 2.49 -0.04 3.12
C VAL A 12 3.98 0.10 3.42
N ASP A 13 4.42 -0.45 4.54
CA ASP A 13 5.81 -0.46 4.98
C ASP A 13 6.09 -1.65 5.90
N ASP A 14 6.93 -2.58 5.46
CA ASP A 14 7.30 -3.78 6.23
C ASP A 14 8.03 -3.43 7.54
N SER A 15 8.70 -2.28 7.59
CA SER A 15 9.37 -1.80 8.80
C SER A 15 8.38 -1.30 9.86
N ASN A 16 7.08 -1.24 9.56
CA ASN A 16 6.10 -0.79 10.54
C ASN A 16 5.84 -1.85 11.61
N LEU A 17 6.26 -1.54 12.83
CA LEU A 17 6.04 -2.37 14.03
C LEU A 17 4.86 -1.89 14.89
N SER A 18 4.12 -0.88 14.44
CA SER A 18 2.94 -0.36 15.14
C SER A 18 1.83 -1.41 15.22
N LEU A 19 1.16 -1.48 16.37
CA LEU A 19 -0.08 -2.23 16.55
C LEU A 19 -1.26 -1.61 15.77
N ILE A 20 -1.16 -0.33 15.43
CA ILE A 20 -2.16 0.40 14.64
C ILE A 20 -1.67 0.48 13.20
N GLN A 21 -2.46 -0.07 12.29
CA GLN A 21 -2.20 -0.10 10.84
C GLN A 21 -3.49 0.25 10.10
N ARG A 22 -3.52 1.42 9.45
CA ARG A 22 -4.72 1.95 8.76
C ARG A 22 -4.41 2.49 7.37
N GLY A 23 -3.26 2.12 6.81
CA GLY A 23 -2.85 2.54 5.48
C GLY A 23 -2.55 4.03 5.33
N SER A 24 -2.27 4.75 6.42
CA SER A 24 -1.84 6.16 6.35
C SER A 24 -0.33 6.28 6.42
N GLN A 25 0.22 7.43 6.03
CA GLN A 25 1.69 7.64 6.07
C GLN A 25 2.30 7.44 7.47
N GLN A 26 1.54 7.77 8.53
CA GLN A 26 1.96 7.60 9.92
C GLN A 26 1.72 6.18 10.45
N PHE A 27 0.72 5.49 9.90
CA PHE A 27 0.29 4.16 10.34
C PHE A 27 0.08 3.27 9.10
N PRO A 28 1.17 2.98 8.34
CA PRO A 28 1.07 2.18 7.12
C PRO A 28 0.68 0.75 7.46
N PHE A 29 0.14 0.01 6.50
CA PHE A 29 0.05 -1.44 6.66
C PHE A 29 1.44 -2.06 6.62
N ARG A 30 1.65 -3.14 7.38
CA ARG A 30 2.93 -3.85 7.34
C ARG A 30 3.05 -4.72 6.10
N ARG A 31 1.95 -5.35 5.68
CA ARG A 31 1.92 -6.29 4.57
C ARG A 31 1.26 -5.66 3.35
N LEU A 32 1.74 -6.01 2.17
CA LEU A 32 1.16 -5.57 0.91
C LEU A 32 -0.27 -6.09 0.68
N PRO A 33 -0.61 -7.37 0.98
CA PRO A 33 -1.99 -7.86 0.93
C PRO A 33 -2.96 -7.00 1.75
N ASP A 34 -2.61 -6.65 2.99
CA ASP A 34 -3.46 -5.81 3.83
C ASP A 34 -3.76 -4.45 3.17
N GLY A 35 -2.80 -3.88 2.45
CA GLY A 35 -3.00 -2.64 1.69
C GLY A 35 -3.94 -2.79 0.49
N VAL A 36 -3.91 -3.93 -0.20
CA VAL A 36 -4.81 -4.24 -1.32
C VAL A 36 -6.21 -4.54 -0.82
N ASP A 37 -6.35 -5.36 0.22
CA ASP A 37 -7.63 -5.76 0.81
C ASP A 37 -8.40 -4.57 1.41
N ASN A 38 -7.70 -3.48 1.76
CA ASN A 38 -8.28 -2.26 2.30
C ASN A 38 -8.59 -1.18 1.25
N ILE A 39 -8.58 -1.52 -0.05
CA ILE A 39 -9.06 -0.61 -1.09
C ILE A 39 -10.59 -0.54 -1.04
N THR A 40 -11.12 0.50 -0.37
CA THR A 40 -12.58 0.75 -0.30
C THR A 40 -13.12 1.56 -1.48
N THR A 41 -12.25 2.22 -2.25
CA THR A 41 -12.66 3.07 -3.38
C THR A 41 -11.66 2.94 -4.53
N PRO A 42 -11.89 2.04 -5.50
CA PRO A 42 -11.04 1.92 -6.68
C PRO A 42 -11.30 3.03 -7.72
N PRO A 43 -10.30 3.43 -8.53
CA PRO A 43 -8.91 2.98 -8.46
C PRO A 43 -8.13 3.65 -7.32
N ARG A 44 -7.16 2.92 -6.75
CA ARG A 44 -6.31 3.43 -5.64
C ARG A 44 -4.83 3.43 -5.99
N THR A 45 -4.05 4.34 -5.40
CA THR A 45 -2.59 4.22 -5.36
C THR A 45 -2.16 3.58 -4.04
N ILE A 46 -1.35 2.54 -4.11
CA ILE A 46 -0.64 1.94 -2.97
C ILE A 46 0.82 2.40 -3.04
N LEU A 47 1.31 2.98 -1.95
CA LEU A 47 2.68 3.42 -1.76
C LEU A 47 3.42 2.44 -0.85
N ILE A 48 4.39 1.70 -1.40
CA ILE A 48 5.17 0.66 -0.71
C ILE A 48 6.57 1.15 -0.32
N GLY A 49 6.96 0.89 0.92
CA GLY A 49 8.31 1.15 1.42
C GLY A 49 9.30 0.09 0.94
N GLY A 50 10.58 0.34 1.12
CA GLY A 50 11.63 -0.67 0.96
C GLY A 50 11.47 -1.76 2.01
N GLY A 51 11.56 -3.02 1.59
CA GLY A 51 11.28 -4.17 2.45
C GLY A 51 10.98 -5.43 1.66
N SER A 52 10.74 -6.52 2.37
CA SER A 52 10.34 -7.80 1.78
C SER A 52 8.87 -8.05 2.07
N TYR A 53 8.09 -8.27 1.02
CA TYR A 53 6.66 -8.55 1.11
C TYR A 53 6.40 -9.99 0.63
N PRO A 54 6.71 -11.00 1.46
CA PRO A 54 6.46 -12.39 1.12
C PRO A 54 4.97 -12.72 1.21
N GLY A 55 4.56 -13.69 0.41
CA GLY A 55 3.20 -14.22 0.39
C GLY A 55 2.49 -13.98 -0.93
N ALA A 56 1.66 -14.95 -1.31
CA ALA A 56 0.77 -14.81 -2.45
C ALA A 56 -0.26 -13.69 -2.17
N MET A 57 -0.56 -12.92 -3.21
CA MET A 57 -1.56 -11.87 -3.19
C MET A 57 -2.34 -11.93 -4.49
N THR A 58 -3.65 -11.78 -4.39
CA THR A 58 -4.54 -11.61 -5.54
C THR A 58 -4.83 -10.12 -5.68
N ILE A 59 -4.66 -9.56 -6.88
CA ILE A 59 -5.11 -8.20 -7.20
C ILE A 59 -6.34 -8.32 -8.08
N ASP A 60 -7.52 -8.20 -7.48
CA ASP A 60 -8.82 -8.17 -8.17
C ASP A 60 -9.38 -6.75 -8.32
N THR A 61 -8.80 -5.80 -7.57
CA THR A 61 -9.26 -4.42 -7.47
C THR A 61 -8.29 -3.48 -8.21
N PRO A 62 -8.77 -2.59 -9.10
CA PRO A 62 -7.90 -1.67 -9.84
C PRO A 62 -7.04 -0.81 -8.91
N CYS A 63 -5.72 -0.97 -9.01
CA CYS A 63 -4.78 -0.19 -8.23
C CYS A 63 -3.46 0.08 -8.96
N LEU A 64 -2.74 1.08 -8.47
CA LEU A 64 -1.40 1.42 -8.90
C LEU A 64 -0.46 1.25 -7.72
N ILE A 65 0.52 0.34 -7.85
CA ILE A 65 1.53 0.11 -6.82
C ILE A 65 2.77 0.93 -7.18
N LYS A 66 3.24 1.76 -6.25
CA LYS A 66 4.38 2.66 -6.41
C LYS A 66 5.26 2.64 -5.17
N HIS A 67 6.55 2.88 -5.36
CA HIS A 67 7.49 3.03 -4.26
C HIS A 67 7.42 4.45 -3.65
N TRP A 68 7.57 4.59 -2.32
CA TRP A 68 7.60 5.92 -1.67
C TRP A 68 8.78 6.20 -0.74
N ARG A 69 9.39 5.19 -0.10
CA ARG A 69 10.55 5.42 0.78
C ARG A 69 11.35 4.16 1.04
N GLY A 70 12.60 4.34 1.42
CA GLY A 70 13.49 3.21 1.77
C GLY A 70 14.13 2.59 0.54
N GLY A 71 14.83 1.47 0.74
CA GLY A 71 15.51 0.73 -0.32
C GLY A 71 14.55 0.03 -1.29
N ALA A 72 15.02 -0.99 -2.00
CA ALA A 72 14.17 -1.74 -2.91
C ALA A 72 13.01 -2.43 -2.18
N ALA A 73 11.84 -2.45 -2.80
CA ALA A 73 10.73 -3.28 -2.38
C ALA A 73 10.78 -4.61 -3.15
N ILE A 74 10.81 -5.72 -2.43
CA ILE A 74 10.82 -7.07 -3.00
C ILE A 74 9.44 -7.68 -2.76
N ILE A 75 8.73 -8.04 -3.82
CA ILE A 75 7.36 -8.58 -3.76
C ILE A 75 7.39 -10.05 -4.18
N GLY A 76 6.82 -10.93 -3.36
CA GLY A 76 6.56 -12.33 -3.74
C GLY A 76 7.78 -13.26 -3.70
N ASN A 77 8.78 -12.94 -2.87
CA ASN A 77 9.92 -13.84 -2.61
C ASN A 77 9.53 -15.04 -1.74
#